data_AF-A0A183PFS6-F1
#
_entry.id   AF-A0A183PFS6-F1
#
_cell.length_a   1.000
_cell.length_b   1.000
_cell.length_c   1.000
_cell.angle_alpha   90.00
_cell.angle_beta   90.00
_cell.angle_gamma   90.00
#
_symmetry.space_group_name_H-M   'P 1'
#
loop_
_entity.id
_entity.type
_entity.pdbx_description
1 polymer ?
#
loop_
_entity_poly.entity_id
_entity_poly.type
_entity_poly.pdbx_seq_one_letter_code
_entity_poly.pdbx_strand_id
1 'polypeptide(L)'
;MTSQVGRHDVLQWIQDIAKKRLTVANTVSEFKYAKCRVRQLKGPNHFPSLDENFEEKTHETILKSDNKMGVLYWMIRDQRVQDNWAFLFAQRLALKFKVPLHVCFCLVPKFQAETLRHYTFMVEGLKEVEKVSVIFVFN
;
A
#
# COMPACT_ATOMS: atom_id res chain seq x y z
N MET A 1 -22.94 29.27 -18.24
CA MET A 1 -21.65 29.83 -17.75
C MET A 1 -20.53 28.90 -18.21
N THR A 2 -19.98 29.13 -19.40
CA THR A 2 -18.84 28.36 -19.93
C THR A 2 -17.60 29.21 -19.73
N SER A 3 -16.79 28.89 -18.74
CA SER A 3 -15.49 29.56 -18.54
C SER A 3 -14.57 29.17 -19.70
N GLN A 4 -14.17 30.17 -20.49
CA GLN A 4 -13.11 30.00 -21.47
C GLN A 4 -11.78 29.97 -20.71
N VAL A 5 -11.39 28.79 -20.22
CA VAL A 5 -10.04 28.59 -19.71
C VAL A 5 -9.09 28.61 -20.91
N GLY A 6 -8.33 29.70 -21.05
CA GLY A 6 -7.38 29.85 -22.15
C GLY A 6 -6.26 28.81 -22.08
N ARG A 7 -5.71 28.40 -23.22
CA ARG A 7 -4.59 27.43 -23.29
C ARG A 7 -3.38 27.84 -22.42
N HIS A 8 -3.18 29.13 -22.20
CA HIS A 8 -2.15 29.69 -21.34
C HIS A 8 -2.41 29.45 -19.84
N ASP A 9 -3.68 29.53 -19.40
CA ASP A 9 -4.07 29.20 -18.02
C ASP A 9 -3.82 27.73 -17.70
N VAL A 10 -4.07 26.83 -18.67
CA VAL A 10 -3.83 25.39 -18.48
C VAL A 10 -2.33 25.10 -18.33
N LEU A 11 -1.48 25.75 -19.13
CA LEU A 11 -0.03 25.58 -19.04
C LEU A 11 0.51 26.12 -17.71
N GLN A 12 0.04 27.28 -17.27
CA GLN A 12 0.41 27.85 -15.97
C GLN A 12 -0.04 26.92 -14.83
N TRP A 13 -1.27 26.40 -14.89
CA TRP A 13 -1.79 25.46 -13.91
C TRP A 13 -0.98 24.15 -13.84
N ILE A 14 -0.55 23.60 -14.99
CA ILE A 14 0.31 22.41 -15.03
C ILE A 14 1.68 22.69 -14.38
N GLN A 15 2.28 23.85 -14.66
CA GLN A 15 3.55 24.26 -14.06
C GLN A 15 3.42 24.44 -12.54
N ASP A 16 2.34 25.03 -12.07
CA ASP A 16 2.05 25.19 -10.65
C ASP A 16 1.87 23.84 -9.95
N ILE A 17 1.22 22.87 -10.60
CA ILE A 17 1.12 21.49 -10.09
C ILE A 17 2.50 20.85 -9.98
N ALA A 18 3.35 20.98 -11.01
CA ALA A 18 4.69 20.42 -11.00
C ALA A 18 5.54 21.02 -9.87
N LYS A 19 5.48 22.35 -9.69
CA LYS A 19 6.17 23.05 -8.61
C LYS A 19 5.68 22.59 -7.24
N LYS A 20 4.35 22.52 -7.03
CA LYS A 20 3.76 21.99 -5.79
C LYS A 20 4.21 20.55 -5.51
N ARG A 21 4.26 19.68 -6.52
CA ARG A 21 4.73 18.28 -6.35
C ARG A 21 6.18 18.22 -5.86
N LEU A 22 7.05 19.10 -6.36
CA LEU A 22 8.46 19.17 -5.95
C LEU A 22 8.63 19.77 -4.54
N THR A 23 7.76 20.68 -4.11
CA THR A 23 7.87 21.33 -2.78
C THR A 23 7.32 20.48 -1.62
N VAL A 24 6.42 19.55 -1.87
CA VAL A 24 5.63 18.88 -0.81
C VAL A 24 6.46 17.92 0.07
N ALA A 25 7.46 17.22 -0.47
CA ALA A 25 8.32 16.31 0.28
C ALA A 25 9.60 15.98 -0.50
N ASN A 26 10.70 15.81 0.21
CA ASN A 26 11.97 15.42 -0.40
C ASN A 26 12.00 13.92 -0.70
N THR A 27 11.36 13.13 0.17
CA THR A 27 11.35 11.66 0.06
C THR A 27 9.94 11.11 0.12
N VAL A 28 9.70 10.01 -0.59
CA VAL A 28 8.43 9.26 -0.58
C VAL A 28 8.01 8.85 0.84
N SER A 29 8.96 8.69 1.76
CA SER A 29 8.74 8.36 3.18
C SER A 29 8.09 9.49 3.98
N GLU A 30 8.31 10.75 3.59
CA GLU A 30 7.88 11.95 4.33
C GLU A 30 6.42 12.32 4.05
N PHE A 31 5.83 11.81 2.96
CA PHE A 31 4.45 12.09 2.60
C PHE A 31 3.47 11.68 3.72
N LYS A 32 2.59 12.61 4.11
CA LYS A 32 1.50 12.34 5.06
C LYS A 32 0.61 11.22 4.53
N TYR A 33 0.45 10.15 5.30
CA TYR A 33 -0.36 9.02 4.91
C TYR A 33 -1.84 9.28 5.25
N ALA A 34 -2.74 8.84 4.37
CA ALA A 34 -4.17 8.91 4.61
C ALA A 34 -4.59 7.74 5.49
N LYS A 35 -4.77 7.96 6.81
CA LYS A 35 -5.18 6.93 7.79
C LYS A 35 -6.43 6.15 7.36
N CYS A 36 -7.36 6.78 6.63
CA CYS A 36 -8.59 6.15 6.13
C CYS A 36 -8.37 5.03 5.10
N ARG A 37 -7.16 4.91 4.53
CA ARG A 37 -6.82 3.86 3.54
C ARG A 37 -6.17 2.62 4.16
N VAL A 38 -5.95 2.61 5.47
CA VAL A 38 -5.37 1.48 6.20
C VAL A 38 -6.38 0.97 7.21
N ARG A 39 -6.54 -0.35 7.28
CA ARG A 39 -7.34 -1.00 8.33
C ARG A 39 -6.41 -1.72 9.28
N GLN A 40 -6.68 -1.60 10.57
CA GLN A 40 -5.98 -2.37 11.57
C GLN A 40 -6.66 -3.72 11.76
N LEU A 41 -5.86 -4.78 11.77
CA LEU A 41 -6.33 -6.14 11.98
C LEU A 41 -6.19 -6.60 13.44
N LYS A 42 -5.11 -6.20 14.12
CA LYS A 42 -4.82 -6.58 15.51
C LYS A 42 -3.99 -5.49 16.21
N GLY A 43 -4.13 -5.40 17.54
CA GLY A 43 -3.34 -4.50 18.40
C GLY A 43 -4.08 -3.20 18.78
N PRO A 44 -3.43 -2.31 19.55
CA PRO A 44 -4.02 -1.05 19.98
C PRO A 44 -4.30 -0.13 18.78
N ASN A 45 -5.44 0.58 18.78
CA ASN A 45 -5.89 1.54 17.74
C ASN A 45 -4.97 2.74 17.48
N HIS A 46 -3.81 2.75 18.12
CA HIS A 46 -2.75 3.70 17.92
C HIS A 46 -1.79 3.13 16.87
N PHE A 47 -2.09 3.33 15.59
CA PHE A 47 -0.98 3.40 14.62
C PHE A 47 -0.12 4.55 15.13
N PRO A 48 1.09 4.25 15.60
CA PRO A 48 1.86 5.22 16.34
C PRO A 48 1.98 6.46 15.47
N SER A 49 1.53 7.59 16.02
CA SER A 49 1.84 8.88 15.43
C SER A 49 3.35 8.89 15.22
N LEU A 50 3.74 9.35 14.04
CA LEU A 50 5.14 9.58 13.69
C LEU A 50 5.62 10.79 14.50
N ASP A 51 5.61 10.64 15.81
CA ASP A 51 6.20 11.60 16.73
C ASP A 51 7.70 11.39 16.63
N GLU A 52 8.48 12.45 16.76
CA GLU A 52 9.92 12.47 16.46
C GLU A 52 10.73 11.46 17.29
N ASN A 53 10.15 10.93 18.38
CA ASN A 53 10.72 9.90 19.26
C ASN A 53 10.25 8.45 18.92
N PHE A 54 9.69 8.26 17.73
CA PHE A 54 9.05 7.01 17.32
C PHE A 54 10.04 5.85 17.12
N GLU A 55 11.21 6.10 16.53
CA GLU A 55 12.20 5.05 16.23
C GLU A 55 12.73 4.38 17.50
N GLU A 56 13.09 5.13 18.55
CA GLU A 56 13.62 4.54 19.79
C GLU A 56 12.56 3.75 20.58
N LYS A 57 11.35 4.31 20.74
CA LYS A 57 10.27 3.65 21.50
C LYS A 57 9.72 2.39 20.82
N THR A 58 9.69 2.34 19.49
CA THR A 58 9.24 1.14 18.77
C THR A 58 10.26 0.05 18.69
N HIS A 59 11.55 0.36 18.50
CA HIS A 59 12.57 -0.69 18.53
C HIS A 59 12.56 -1.42 19.88
N GLU A 60 12.48 -0.71 21.02
CA GLU A 60 12.39 -1.36 22.33
C GLU A 60 11.08 -2.14 22.54
N THR A 61 9.94 -1.63 22.06
CA THR A 61 8.64 -2.29 22.24
C THR A 61 8.49 -3.52 21.34
N ILE A 62 8.97 -3.45 20.09
CA ILE A 62 9.01 -4.57 19.13
C ILE A 62 9.95 -5.67 19.64
N LEU A 63 11.10 -5.31 20.21
CA LEU A 63 12.06 -6.26 20.78
C LEU A 63 11.56 -6.92 22.08
N LYS A 64 10.73 -6.23 22.88
CA LYS A 64 10.18 -6.75 24.14
C LYS A 64 8.87 -7.52 24.00
N SER A 65 8.14 -7.37 22.89
CA SER A 65 6.85 -8.02 22.70
C SER A 65 6.97 -9.27 21.82
N ASP A 66 6.39 -10.39 22.25
CA ASP A 66 6.17 -11.58 21.39
C ASP A 66 5.21 -11.33 20.20
N ASN A 67 4.67 -10.12 20.10
CA ASN A 67 3.77 -9.71 19.04
C ASN A 67 4.56 -9.19 17.82
N LYS A 68 4.78 -10.07 16.84
CA LYS A 68 5.33 -9.69 15.54
C LYS A 68 4.40 -8.66 14.87
N MET A 69 4.92 -7.45 14.66
CA MET A 69 4.25 -6.41 13.88
C MET A 69 4.55 -6.60 12.39
N GLY A 70 3.61 -6.26 11.53
CA GLY A 70 3.76 -6.41 10.08
C GLY A 70 2.69 -5.63 9.32
N VAL A 71 3.00 -5.30 8.08
CA VAL A 71 2.03 -4.72 7.15
C VAL A 71 1.51 -5.84 6.28
N LEU A 72 0.18 -6.00 6.22
CA LEU A 72 -0.48 -6.96 5.33
C LEU A 72 -1.09 -6.22 4.14
N TYR A 73 -0.61 -6.51 2.94
CA TYR A 73 -1.29 -6.15 1.71
C TYR A 73 -2.31 -7.23 1.35
N TRP A 74 -3.58 -6.95 1.55
CA TRP A 74 -4.66 -7.82 1.13
C TRP A 74 -4.98 -7.56 -0.35
N MET A 75 -4.51 -8.46 -1.20
CA MET A 75 -4.70 -8.46 -2.65
C MET A 75 -6.06 -9.09 -2.99
N ILE A 76 -6.86 -8.38 -3.78
CA ILE A 76 -8.16 -8.86 -4.29
C ILE A 76 -8.25 -8.55 -5.79
N ARG A 77 -8.40 -7.27 -6.13
CA ARG A 77 -8.67 -6.82 -7.50
C ARG A 77 -7.39 -6.71 -8.35
N ASP A 78 -6.37 -6.02 -7.84
CA ASP A 78 -5.14 -5.75 -8.58
C ASP A 78 -4.12 -6.86 -8.30
N GLN A 79 -4.28 -8.00 -8.96
CA GLN A 79 -3.44 -9.20 -8.80
C GLN A 79 -2.08 -9.08 -9.52
N ARG A 80 -1.32 -8.04 -9.19
CA ARG A 80 -0.02 -7.74 -9.79
C ARG A 80 0.89 -7.04 -8.78
N VAL A 81 2.20 -7.22 -8.92
CA VAL A 81 3.21 -6.55 -8.08
C VAL A 81 3.65 -5.23 -8.70
N GLN A 82 3.98 -5.25 -9.99
CA GLN A 82 4.43 -4.08 -10.74
C GLN A 82 3.26 -3.10 -10.95
N ASP A 83 3.57 -1.80 -10.92
CA ASP A 83 2.61 -0.70 -11.13
C ASP A 83 1.33 -0.80 -10.28
N ASN A 84 1.47 -1.35 -9.07
CA ASN A 84 0.38 -1.47 -8.11
C ASN A 84 0.52 -0.42 -7.01
N TRP A 85 -0.25 0.67 -7.11
CA TRP A 85 -0.25 1.76 -6.13
C TRP A 85 -0.57 1.31 -4.70
N ALA A 86 -1.42 0.30 -4.53
CA ALA A 86 -1.77 -0.20 -3.22
C ALA A 86 -0.61 -1.01 -2.60
N PHE A 87 0.08 -1.80 -3.42
CA PHE A 87 1.29 -2.52 -3.01
C PHE A 87 2.43 -1.56 -2.68
N LEU A 88 2.70 -0.57 -3.53
CA LEU A 88 3.70 0.48 -3.29
C LEU A 88 3.41 1.24 -1.99
N PHE A 89 2.14 1.51 -1.71
CA PHE A 89 1.74 2.15 -0.46
C PHE A 89 2.00 1.26 0.77
N ALA A 90 1.69 -0.05 0.68
CA ALA A 90 1.98 -1.00 1.74
C ALA A 90 3.49 -1.17 1.98
N GLN A 91 4.29 -1.22 0.91
CA GLN A 91 5.75 -1.27 0.99
C GLN A 91 6.33 -0.03 1.66
N ARG A 92 5.85 1.16 1.29
CA ARG A 92 6.25 2.41 1.96
C ARG A 92 5.95 2.39 3.44
N LEU A 93 4.80 1.81 3.83
CA LEU A 93 4.41 1.67 5.23
C LEU A 93 5.35 0.72 5.97
N ALA A 94 5.63 -0.45 5.39
CA ALA A 94 6.54 -1.43 5.94
C ALA A 94 7.96 -0.87 6.14
N LEU A 95 8.49 -0.16 5.14
CA LEU A 95 9.80 0.50 5.20
C LEU A 95 9.84 1.59 6.28
N LYS A 96 8.80 2.42 6.34
CA LYS A 96 8.69 3.50 7.33
C LYS A 96 8.67 2.99 8.77
N PHE A 97 8.06 1.84 8.99
CA PHE A 97 7.94 1.22 10.31
C PHE A 97 9.00 0.14 10.57
N LYS A 98 9.88 -0.15 9.62
CA LYS A 98 10.89 -1.22 9.69
C LYS A 98 10.29 -2.58 10.09
N VAL A 99 9.10 -2.89 9.58
CA VAL A 99 8.37 -4.15 9.83
C VAL A 99 8.27 -4.96 8.53
N PRO A 100 8.13 -6.30 8.60
CA PRO A 100 7.92 -7.11 7.40
C PRO A 100 6.63 -6.72 6.66
N LEU A 101 6.70 -6.82 5.33
CA LEU A 101 5.55 -6.74 4.44
C LEU A 101 5.10 -8.16 4.08
N HIS A 102 3.80 -8.41 4.16
CA HIS A 102 3.17 -9.67 3.77
C HIS A 102 2.13 -9.41 2.69
N VAL A 103 1.99 -10.33 1.75
CA VAL A 103 0.92 -10.31 0.75
C VAL A 103 -0.04 -11.46 1.04
N CYS A 104 -1.34 -11.17 1.06
CA CYS A 104 -2.37 -12.18 1.25
C CYS A 104 -3.41 -12.09 0.14
N PHE A 105 -3.81 -13.26 -0.35
CA PHE A 105 -4.91 -13.41 -1.29
C PHE A 105 -5.84 -14.50 -0.75
N CYS A 106 -7.12 -14.15 -0.56
CA CYS A 106 -8.13 -15.09 -0.09
C CYS A 106 -8.85 -15.71 -1.28
N LEU A 107 -8.69 -17.02 -1.46
CA LEU A 107 -9.31 -17.73 -2.56
C LEU A 107 -10.72 -18.16 -2.15
N VAL A 108 -11.74 -17.52 -2.70
CA VAL A 108 -13.13 -17.86 -2.33
C VAL A 108 -13.57 -19.09 -3.15
N PRO A 109 -13.90 -20.23 -2.52
CA PRO A 109 -14.16 -21.49 -3.23
C PRO A 109 -15.42 -21.48 -4.12
N LYS A 110 -16.30 -20.49 -3.97
CA LYS A 110 -17.54 -20.34 -4.74
C LYS A 110 -17.82 -18.88 -5.10
N PHE A 111 -16.88 -18.22 -5.77
CA PHE A 111 -17.14 -16.87 -6.27
C PHE A 111 -17.93 -16.90 -7.58
N GLN A 112 -19.09 -16.25 -7.58
CA GLN A 112 -19.92 -15.83 -8.72
C GLN A 112 -19.68 -16.54 -10.07
N ALA A 113 -20.25 -17.73 -10.28
CA ALA A 113 -20.41 -18.32 -11.62
C ALA A 113 -19.14 -18.32 -12.51
N GLU A 114 -17.95 -18.33 -11.91
CA GLU A 114 -16.71 -18.27 -12.67
C GLU A 114 -16.48 -19.61 -13.38
N THR A 115 -16.27 -19.55 -14.69
CA THR A 115 -15.89 -20.73 -15.47
C THR A 115 -14.54 -21.25 -15.00
N LEU A 116 -14.31 -22.57 -15.12
CA LEU A 116 -13.02 -23.19 -14.80
C LEU A 116 -11.83 -22.46 -15.44
N ARG A 117 -12.02 -21.94 -16.67
CA ARG A 117 -10.99 -21.16 -17.38
C ARG A 117 -10.58 -19.90 -16.63
N HIS A 118 -11.52 -19.14 -16.07
CA HIS A 118 -11.21 -17.92 -15.31
C HIS A 118 -10.38 -18.27 -14.07
N TYR A 119 -10.79 -19.32 -13.35
CA TYR A 119 -10.08 -19.78 -12.18
C TYR A 119 -8.67 -20.28 -12.49
N THR A 120 -8.51 -21.09 -13.55
CA THR A 120 -7.19 -21.57 -14.00
C THR A 120 -6.28 -20.40 -14.35
N PHE A 121 -6.76 -19.44 -15.15
CA PHE A 121 -5.97 -18.26 -15.52
C PHE A 121 -5.57 -17.41 -14.30
N MET A 122 -6.50 -17.20 -13.37
CA MET A 122 -6.23 -16.48 -12.13
C MET A 122 -5.14 -17.17 -11.29
N VAL A 123 -5.28 -18.47 -11.03
CA VAL A 123 -4.32 -19.23 -10.22
C VAL A 123 -2.95 -19.28 -10.88
N GLU A 124 -2.88 -19.43 -12.21
CA GLU A 124 -1.63 -19.36 -12.96
C GLU A 124 -0.93 -18.01 -12.79
N GLY A 125 -1.68 -16.90 -12.90
CA GLY A 125 -1.14 -15.56 -12.64
C GLY A 125 -0.66 -15.38 -11.19
N LEU A 126 -1.40 -15.91 -10.21
CA LEU A 126 -1.00 -15.84 -8.79
C LEU A 126 0.30 -16.61 -8.50
N LYS A 127 0.58 -17.73 -9.20
CA LYS A 127 1.86 -18.43 -9.11
C LYS A 127 3.04 -17.57 -9.61
N GLU A 128 2.81 -16.70 -10.58
CA GLU A 128 3.85 -15.76 -11.03
C GLU A 128 4.06 -14.63 -10.02
N VAL A 129 2.96 -14.11 -9.44
CA VAL A 129 3.00 -13.09 -8.38
C VAL A 129 3.75 -13.59 -7.14
N GLU A 130 3.54 -14.85 -6.75
CA GLU A 130 4.23 -15.50 -5.63
C GLU A 130 5.75 -15.47 -5.80
N LYS A 131 6.27 -15.75 -7.00
CA LYS A 131 7.72 -15.78 -7.27
C LYS A 131 8.40 -14.43 -7.07
N VAL A 132 7.66 -13.33 -7.20
CA VAL A 132 8.18 -11.96 -7.12
C VAL A 132 7.97 -11.33 -5.73
N SER A 133 7.01 -11.83 -4.95
CA SER A 133 6.59 -11.20 -3.69
C SER A 133 7.24 -11.85 -2.47
N VAL A 134 7.59 -11.06 -1.46
CA VAL A 134 8.09 -11.58 -0.18
C VAL A 134 6.88 -12.02 0.68
N ILE A 135 6.75 -13.32 0.88
CA ILE A 135 5.73 -14.02 1.69
C ILE A 135 4.29 -13.81 1.15
N PHE A 136 3.82 -14.79 0.39
CA PHE A 136 2.45 -14.90 -0.09
C PHE A 136 1.66 -15.90 0.76
N VAL A 137 0.57 -15.46 1.39
CA VAL A 137 -0.30 -16.31 2.21
C VAL A 137 -1.59 -16.56 1.46
N PHE A 138 -1.87 -17.84 1.20
CA PHE A 138 -3.19 -18.32 0.79
C PHE A 138 -4.01 -18.66 2.04
N ASN A 139 -5.31 -18.36 1.99
CA ASN A 139 -6.31 -18.76 2.97
C ASN A 139 -7.43 -19.49 2.24
#